data_AF-A0A220VBP6-F1
#
_entry.id   AF-A0A220VBP6-F1
#
_cell.length_a   1.000
_cell.length_b   1.000
_cell.length_c   1.000
_cell.angle_alpha   90.00
_cell.angle_beta   90.00
_cell.angle_gamma   90.00
#
_symmetry.space_group_name_H-M   'P 1'
#
loop_
_entity.id
_entity.type
_entity.pdbx_description
1 polymer ?
#
loop_
_entity_poly.entity_id
_entity_poly.type
_entity_poly.pdbx_seq_one_letter_code
_entity_poly.pdbx_strand_id
1 'polypeptide(L)'
;MILNKDILKALENEVGYADLSDLLKVFIEDLKENYSKLQVDTISNEELSSITHTLKSTAGTFGAEELSILAFEINTDIKANNLKDSSVTKLTEMISETIEVFQDISDLQS
;
A
#
# COMPACT_ATOMS: atom_id res chain seq x y z
N MET A 1 -10.50 1.74 3.84
CA MET A 1 -9.97 1.05 2.65
C MET A 1 -11.08 0.30 1.86
N ILE A 2 -11.19 0.52 0.54
CA ILE A 2 -11.96 -0.31 -0.40
C ILE A 2 -11.01 -1.20 -1.22
N LEU A 3 -11.26 -2.51 -1.21
CA LEU A 3 -10.53 -3.50 -2.02
C LEU A 3 -11.26 -3.78 -3.33
N ASN A 4 -10.55 -3.65 -4.46
CA ASN A 4 -11.02 -4.15 -5.74
C ASN A 4 -10.78 -5.67 -5.85
N LYS A 5 -11.83 -6.43 -5.52
CA LYS A 5 -11.82 -7.90 -5.56
C LYS A 5 -11.68 -8.47 -6.98
N ASP A 6 -12.01 -7.71 -8.02
CA ASP A 6 -11.91 -8.19 -9.40
C ASP A 6 -10.45 -8.21 -9.86
N ILE A 7 -9.63 -7.24 -9.42
CA ILE A 7 -8.18 -7.25 -9.65
C ILE A 7 -7.55 -8.47 -8.96
N LEU A 8 -7.92 -8.72 -7.71
CA LEU A 8 -7.37 -9.86 -6.97
C LEU A 8 -7.74 -11.21 -7.60
N LYS A 9 -8.99 -11.37 -8.06
CA LYS A 9 -9.43 -12.55 -8.81
C LYS A 9 -8.71 -12.69 -10.16
N ALA A 10 -8.49 -11.60 -10.87
CA ALA A 10 -7.76 -11.63 -12.13
C ALA A 10 -6.31 -12.10 -11.90
N LEU A 11 -5.66 -11.59 -10.85
CA LEU A 11 -4.33 -12.01 -10.45
C LEU A 11 -4.30 -13.48 -10.05
N GLU A 12 -5.27 -13.96 -9.26
CA GLU A 12 -5.42 -15.37 -8.90
C GLU A 12 -5.52 -16.27 -10.14
N ASN A 13 -6.29 -15.87 -11.14
CA ASN A 13 -6.44 -16.63 -12.38
C ASN A 13 -5.16 -16.64 -13.23
N GLU A 14 -4.30 -15.63 -13.09
CA GLU A 14 -3.06 -15.49 -13.87
C GLU A 14 -1.91 -16.30 -13.24
N VAL A 15 -1.69 -16.16 -11.93
CA VAL A 15 -0.56 -16.79 -11.24
C VAL A 15 -0.94 -18.11 -10.54
N GLY A 16 -2.23 -18.34 -10.31
CA GLY A 16 -2.71 -19.45 -9.50
C GLY A 16 -2.67 -19.14 -8.00
N TYR A 17 -3.47 -19.90 -7.26
CA TYR A 17 -3.72 -19.67 -5.85
C TYR A 17 -2.45 -19.71 -4.95
N ALA A 18 -1.56 -20.69 -5.17
CA ALA A 18 -0.36 -20.84 -4.35
C ALA A 18 0.60 -19.64 -4.50
N ASP A 19 0.84 -19.24 -5.75
CA ASP A 19 1.71 -18.10 -6.06
C ASP A 19 1.07 -16.78 -5.61
N LEU A 20 -0.26 -16.65 -5.69
CA LEU A 20 -0.97 -15.49 -5.14
C LEU A 20 -0.77 -15.37 -3.63
N SER A 21 -0.88 -16.47 -2.88
CA SER A 21 -0.68 -16.45 -1.41
C SER A 21 0.72 -15.96 -1.04
N ASP A 22 1.76 -16.40 -1.75
CA ASP A 22 3.12 -15.96 -1.50
C ASP A 22 3.34 -14.49 -1.92
N LEU A 23 2.74 -14.05 -3.03
CA LEU A 23 2.75 -12.64 -3.43
C LEU A 23 2.06 -11.74 -2.40
N LEU A 24 0.93 -12.19 -1.84
CA LEU A 24 0.23 -11.45 -0.78
C LEU A 24 1.08 -11.32 0.48
N LYS A 25 1.80 -12.37 0.90
CA LYS A 25 2.73 -12.28 2.04
C LYS A 25 3.82 -11.25 1.79
N VAL A 26 4.45 -11.27 0.62
CA VAL A 26 5.48 -10.28 0.26
C VAL A 26 4.90 -8.87 0.28
N PHE A 27 3.73 -8.67 -0.32
CA PHE A 27 3.05 -7.38 -0.31
C PHE A 27 2.74 -6.87 1.10
N ILE A 28 2.25 -7.73 1.99
CA ILE A 28 1.95 -7.38 3.39
C ILE A 28 3.24 -7.02 4.14
N GLU A 29 4.33 -7.76 3.95
CA GLU A 29 5.61 -7.43 4.59
C GLU A 29 6.19 -6.11 4.06
N ASP A 30 6.09 -5.84 2.76
CA ASP A 30 6.47 -4.54 2.18
C ASP A 30 5.65 -3.40 2.79
N LEU A 31 4.33 -3.58 2.97
CA LEU A 31 3.48 -2.58 3.62
C LEU A 31 3.91 -2.33 5.07
N LYS A 32 4.23 -3.38 5.84
CA LYS A 32 4.72 -3.25 7.22
C LYS A 32 6.06 -2.51 7.30
N GLU A 33 6.97 -2.77 6.36
CA GLU A 33 8.25 -2.06 6.29
C GLU A 33 8.03 -0.57 6.00
N ASN A 34 7.17 -0.24 5.03
CA ASN A 34 6.83 1.15 4.72
C ASN A 34 6.10 1.84 5.88
N TYR A 35 5.18 1.14 6.56
CA TYR A 35 4.51 1.61 7.77
C TYR A 35 5.52 1.98 8.86
N SER A 36 6.48 1.09 9.12
CA SER A 36 7.53 1.30 10.13
C SER A 36 8.40 2.50 9.80
N LYS A 37 8.75 2.70 8.52
CA LYS A 37 9.50 3.89 8.05
C LYS A 37 8.71 5.19 8.25
N LEU A 38 7.39 5.16 8.19
CA LEU A 38 6.54 6.34 8.39
C LEU A 38 6.30 6.68 9.88
N GLN A 39 6.67 5.79 10.80
CA GLN A 39 6.55 6.03 12.25
C GLN A 39 7.76 6.73 12.88
N VAL A 40 8.80 7.04 12.11
CA VAL A 40 9.96 7.81 12.62
C VAL A 40 9.59 9.29 12.82
N ASP A 41 10.22 9.94 13.80
CA ASP A 41 9.91 11.34 14.17
C ASP A 41 10.04 12.34 13.02
N THR A 42 10.93 12.06 12.06
CA THR A 42 11.16 12.89 10.88
C THR A 42 11.42 12.04 9.64
N ILE A 43 10.54 12.13 8.65
CA ILE A 43 10.75 11.56 7.32
C ILE A 43 11.08 12.68 6.32
N SER A 44 12.08 12.46 5.46
CA SER A 44 12.40 13.40 4.39
C SER A 44 11.40 13.32 3.22
N ASN A 45 11.27 14.41 2.46
CA ASN A 45 10.45 14.42 1.24
C ASN A 45 10.97 13.40 0.19
N GLU A 46 12.26 13.11 0.17
CA GLU A 46 12.86 12.11 -0.74
C GLU A 46 12.44 10.70 -0.35
N GLU A 47 12.52 10.36 0.94
CA GLU A 47 12.05 9.07 1.47
C GLU A 47 10.55 8.89 1.26
N LEU A 48 9.75 9.92 1.59
CA LEU A 48 8.30 9.86 1.40
C LEU A 48 7.93 9.73 -0.09
N SER A 49 8.67 10.39 -0.99
CA SER A 49 8.49 10.23 -2.44
C SER A 49 8.80 8.80 -2.90
N SER A 50 9.86 8.19 -2.36
CA SER A 50 10.21 6.80 -2.66
C SER A 50 9.14 5.81 -2.16
N ILE A 51 8.70 5.97 -0.91
CA ILE A 51 7.64 5.14 -0.31
C ILE A 51 6.35 5.24 -1.15
N THR A 52 5.88 6.46 -1.42
CA THR A 52 4.65 6.68 -2.19
C THR A 52 4.74 6.18 -3.63
N HIS A 53 5.91 6.27 -4.26
CA HIS A 53 6.12 5.72 -5.60
C HIS A 53 5.97 4.19 -5.61
N THR A 54 6.57 3.52 -4.62
CA THR A 54 6.45 2.06 -4.46
C THR A 54 5.01 1.66 -4.18
N LEU A 55 4.37 2.28 -3.16
CA LEU A 55 2.99 2.01 -2.77
C LEU A 55 2.01 2.21 -3.91
N LYS A 56 2.17 3.26 -4.73
CA LYS A 56 1.31 3.49 -5.90
C LYS A 56 1.28 2.27 -6.81
N SER A 57 2.46 1.73 -7.12
CA SER A 57 2.60 0.59 -8.04
C SER A 57 2.09 -0.69 -7.41
N THR A 58 2.57 -1.02 -6.21
CA THR A 58 2.25 -2.30 -5.55
C THR A 58 0.78 -2.37 -5.13
N ALA A 59 0.24 -1.30 -4.52
CA ALA A 59 -1.16 -1.27 -4.12
C ALA A 59 -2.11 -1.41 -5.31
N GLY A 60 -1.77 -0.82 -6.46
CA GLY A 60 -2.55 -0.94 -7.70
C GLY A 60 -2.59 -2.39 -8.22
N THR A 61 -1.47 -3.12 -8.14
CA THR A 61 -1.38 -4.52 -8.57
C THR A 61 -2.30 -5.45 -7.76
N PHE A 62 -2.42 -5.22 -6.45
CA PHE A 62 -3.21 -6.07 -5.56
C PHE A 62 -4.67 -5.60 -5.36
N GLY A 63 -5.07 -4.49 -6.02
CA GLY A 63 -6.42 -3.95 -5.94
C GLY A 63 -6.69 -3.06 -4.73
N ALA A 64 -5.65 -2.61 -4.02
CA ALA A 64 -5.72 -1.59 -2.97
C ALA A 64 -5.79 -0.18 -3.57
N GLU A 65 -6.85 0.11 -4.33
CA GLU A 65 -6.96 1.32 -5.15
C GLU A 65 -6.89 2.61 -4.33
N GLU A 66 -7.54 2.68 -3.17
CA GLU A 66 -7.52 3.86 -2.31
C GLU A 66 -6.10 4.20 -1.83
N LEU A 67 -5.31 3.18 -1.47
CA LEU A 67 -3.92 3.37 -1.08
C LEU A 67 -3.07 3.82 -2.28
N SER A 68 -3.31 3.26 -3.47
CA SER A 68 -2.61 3.66 -4.70
C SER A 68 -2.90 5.13 -5.07
N ILE A 69 -4.16 5.55 -4.96
CA ILE A 69 -4.61 6.93 -5.21
C ILE A 69 -3.99 7.88 -4.19
N LEU A 70 -4.08 7.57 -2.89
CA LEU A 70 -3.51 8.41 -1.84
C LEU A 70 -1.99 8.56 -2.01
N ALA A 71 -1.29 7.47 -2.33
CA ALA A 71 0.14 7.51 -2.61
C ALA A 71 0.47 8.43 -3.80
N PHE A 72 -0.35 8.40 -4.86
CA PHE A 72 -0.21 9.29 -6.00
C PHE A 72 -0.44 10.77 -5.64
N GLU A 73 -1.47 11.08 -4.85
CA GLU A 73 -1.77 12.44 -4.39
C GLU A 73 -0.62 13.01 -3.56
N ILE A 74 -0.10 12.24 -2.60
CA ILE A 74 1.02 12.65 -1.76
C ILE A 74 2.27 12.89 -2.60
N ASN A 75 2.57 12.02 -3.57
CA ASN A 75 3.72 12.21 -4.45
C ASN A 75 3.60 13.49 -5.29
N THR A 76 2.37 13.80 -5.74
CA THR A 76 2.07 15.05 -6.44
C THR A 76 2.28 16.25 -5.52
N ASP A 77 1.84 16.15 -4.26
CA ASP A 77 1.96 17.24 -3.30
C ASP A 77 3.42 17.50 -2.87
N ILE A 78 4.25 16.46 -2.79
CA ILE A 78 5.70 16.61 -2.57
C ILE A 78 6.32 17.43 -3.70
N LYS A 79 5.98 17.11 -4.96
CA LYS A 79 6.53 17.80 -6.15
C LYS A 79 6.08 19.25 -6.25
N ALA A 80 4.86 19.56 -5.80
CA ALA A 80 4.32 20.91 -5.78
C ALA A 80 4.69 21.70 -4.51
N ASN A 81 5.44 21.08 -3.58
CA ASN A 81 5.86 21.67 -2.31
C ASN A 81 4.68 22.19 -1.47
N ASN A 82 3.56 21.47 -1.52
CA ASN A 82 2.29 21.75 -0.82
C ASN A 82 1.85 20.58 0.07
N LEU A 83 2.78 19.66 0.39
CA LEU A 83 2.54 18.55 1.31
C LEU A 83 2.07 19.06 2.66
N LYS A 84 0.99 18.46 3.17
CA LYS A 84 0.44 18.76 4.50
C LYS A 84 0.93 17.70 5.49
N ASP A 85 1.20 18.10 6.73
CA ASP A 85 1.57 17.16 7.79
C ASP A 85 0.53 16.04 7.96
N SER A 86 -0.76 16.39 7.84
CA SER A 86 -1.86 15.43 7.89
C SER A 86 -1.82 14.36 6.79
N SER A 87 -1.13 14.63 5.67
CA SER A 87 -1.03 13.67 4.56
C SER A 87 -0.19 12.46 4.95
N VAL A 88 0.86 12.65 5.75
CA VAL A 88 1.68 11.53 6.27
C VAL A 88 0.86 10.70 7.25
N THR A 89 0.14 11.34 8.18
CA THR A 89 -0.75 10.63 9.11
C THR A 89 -1.80 9.79 8.38
N LYS A 90 -2.47 10.37 7.38
CA LYS A 90 -3.45 9.65 6.56
C LYS A 90 -2.85 8.47 5.79
N LEU A 91 -1.63 8.63 5.27
CA LEU A 91 -0.93 7.54 4.59
C LEU A 91 -0.64 6.39 5.55
N THR A 92 -0.15 6.70 6.75
CA THR A 92 0.13 5.71 7.80
C THR A 92 -1.13 4.96 8.22
N GLU A 93 -2.24 5.66 8.43
CA GLU A 93 -3.55 5.06 8.73
C GLU A 93 -4.02 4.13 7.60
N MET A 94 -3.97 4.60 6.35
CA MET A 94 -4.39 3.83 5.18
C MET A 94 -3.53 2.56 4.99
N ILE A 95 -2.22 2.63 5.25
CA ILE A 95 -1.35 1.45 5.19
C ILE A 95 -1.75 0.45 6.29
N SER A 96 -2.02 0.91 7.51
CA SER A 96 -2.48 0.05 8.61
C SER A 96 -3.77 -0.69 8.25
N GLU A 97 -4.78 0.04 7.77
CA GLU A 97 -6.05 -0.56 7.33
C GLU A 97 -5.83 -1.57 6.19
N THR A 98 -4.94 -1.25 5.25
CA THR A 98 -4.63 -2.14 4.13
C THR A 98 -3.97 -3.43 4.61
N ILE A 99 -3.02 -3.34 5.55
CA ILE A 99 -2.38 -4.51 6.16
C ILE A 99 -3.41 -5.44 6.80
N GLU A 100 -4.33 -4.89 7.61
CA GLU A 100 -5.38 -5.66 8.28
C GLU A 100 -6.27 -6.40 7.27
N VAL A 101 -6.76 -5.69 6.25
CA VAL A 101 -7.64 -6.29 5.21
C VAL A 101 -6.94 -7.41 4.46
N PHE A 102 -5.68 -7.25 4.08
CA PHE A 102 -4.95 -8.28 3.31
C PHE A 102 -4.49 -9.45 4.19
N GLN A 103 -4.22 -9.23 5.47
CA GLN A 103 -3.98 -10.31 6.43
C GLN A 103 -5.23 -11.20 6.58
N ASP A 104 -6.41 -10.59 6.79
CA ASP A 104 -7.66 -11.33 6.88
C ASP A 104 -7.91 -12.19 5.62
N ILE A 105 -7.59 -11.67 4.44
CA ILE A 105 -7.74 -12.40 3.17
C ILE A 105 -6.76 -13.57 3.08
N SER A 106 -5.49 -13.36 3.44
CA SER A 106 -4.47 -14.40 3.46
C SER A 106 -4.82 -15.52 4.45
N ASP A 107 -5.40 -15.16 5.60
CA ASP A 107 -5.76 -16.11 6.66
C ASP A 107 -7.02 -16.91 6.30
N LEU A 108 -7.98 -16.33 5.59
CA LEU A 108 -9.18 -17.03 5.07
C LEU A 108 -8.85 -18.07 3.99
N GLN A 109 -7.68 -17.96 3.40
CA GLN A 109 -7.20 -18.80 2.32
C GLN A 109 -6.35 -19.99 2.85
N SER A 110 -5.80 -19.88 4.06
CA SER A 110 -5.01 -20.92 4.75
C SER A 110 -5.84 -22.14 5.18
#